data_AF-A0A5R2N2Q8-F1
#
_entry.id   AF-A0A5R2N2Q8-F1
#
_cell.length_a   1.000
_cell.length_b   1.000
_cell.length_c   1.000
_cell.angle_alpha   90.00
_cell.angle_beta   90.00
_cell.angle_gamma   90.00
#
_symmetry.space_group_name_H-M   'P 1'
#
loop_
_entity.id
_entity.type
_entity.pdbx_description
1 polymer ?
#
loop_
_entity_poly.entity_id
_entity_poly.type
_entity_poly.pdbx_seq_one_letter_code
_entity_poly.pdbx_strand_id
1 'polypeptide(L)' 'MKKLLEISLGVVTSVGGFLEVGSMATAAQAGATFGFHLIWAVVLGTFCIIFLVEMAGRFAAVSQHTIADGIRERFG' A
#
# COMPACT_ATOMS: atom_id res chain seq x y z
N MET A 1 15.44 -8.97 16.50
CA MET A 1 14.15 -8.45 17.00
C MET A 1 13.64 -7.25 16.20
N LYS A 2 14.45 -6.21 15.94
CA LYS A 2 14.02 -5.00 15.17
C LYS A 2 13.48 -5.29 13.77
N LYS A 3 14.19 -6.08 12.94
CA LYS A 3 13.72 -6.49 11.60
C LYS A 3 12.39 -7.24 11.60
N LEU A 4 12.11 -8.02 12.64
CA LEU A 4 10.84 -8.76 12.73
C LEU A 4 9.68 -7.79 12.96
N LEU A 5 9.87 -6.79 13.84
CA LEU A 5 8.87 -5.74 14.09
C LEU A 5 8.64 -4.86 12.85
N GLU A 6 9.68 -4.51 12.09
CA GLU A 6 9.56 -3.74 10.84
C GLU A 6 8.73 -4.49 9.78
N ILE A 7 9.01 -5.78 9.59
CA ILE A 7 8.24 -6.64 8.68
C ILE A 7 6.79 -6.76 9.17
N SER A 8 6.58 -6.94 10.48
CA SER A 8 5.24 -7.00 11.08
C SER A 8 4.43 -5.73 10.80
N LEU A 9 5.06 -4.56 10.94
CA LEU A 9 4.43 -3.27 10.68
C LEU A 9 4.03 -3.15 9.21
N GLY A 10 4.91 -3.54 8.29
CA GLY A 10 4.62 -3.55 6.85
C GLY A 10 3.46 -4.48 6.48
N VAL A 11 3.38 -5.67 7.10
CA VAL A 11 2.27 -6.59 6.90
C VAL A 11 0.96 -6.00 7.44
N VAL A 12 0.97 -5.40 8.63
CA VAL A 12 -0.22 -4.74 9.21
C VAL A 12 -0.70 -3.59 8.32
N THR A 13 0.20 -2.75 7.82
CA THR A 13 -0.15 -1.67 6.87
C THR A 13 -0.72 -2.23 5.58
N SER A 14 -0.17 -3.34 5.07
CA SER A 14 -0.64 -3.97 3.84
C SER A 14 -2.06 -4.52 3.99
N VAL A 15 -2.32 -5.25 5.09
CA VAL A 15 -3.63 -5.84 5.37
C VAL A 15 -4.66 -4.77 5.67
N GLY A 16 -4.34 -3.79 6.53
CA GLY A 16 -5.29 -2.75 6.93
C GLY A 16 -5.54 -1.68 5.86
N GLY A 17 -4.58 -1.42 4.98
CA GLY A 17 -4.66 -0.33 4.00
C GLY A 17 -5.09 -0.73 2.59
N PHE A 18 -4.89 -1.99 2.19
CA PHE A 18 -5.14 -2.43 0.79
C PHE A 18 -6.06 -3.65 0.69
N LEU A 19 -6.15 -4.45 1.77
CA LEU A 19 -7.00 -5.63 1.81
C LEU A 19 -8.34 -5.26 2.46
N GLU A 20 -9.31 -4.90 1.62
CA GLU A 20 -10.64 -4.48 2.05
C GLU A 20 -11.73 -5.14 1.20
N VAL A 21 -12.95 -5.17 1.73
CA VAL A 21 -14.09 -5.86 1.09
C VAL A 21 -14.36 -5.31 -0.32
N GLY A 22 -14.15 -4.01 -0.53
CA GLY A 22 -14.32 -3.37 -1.83
C GLY A 22 -13.37 -3.95 -2.89
N SER A 23 -12.07 -4.03 -2.60
CA SER A 23 -11.08 -4.56 -3.54
C SER A 23 -11.31 -6.05 -3.84
N MET A 24 -11.75 -6.83 -2.84
CA MET A 24 -12.16 -8.22 -3.04
C MET A 24 -13.38 -8.35 -3.96
N ALA A 25 -14.42 -7.55 -3.75
CA ALA A 25 -15.64 -7.58 -4.57
C ALA A 25 -15.34 -7.19 -6.03
N THR A 26 -14.54 -6.13 -6.24
CA THR A 26 -14.11 -5.72 -7.58
C THR A 26 -13.28 -6.79 -8.28
N ALA A 27 -12.32 -7.40 -7.58
CA ALA A 27 -11.51 -8.48 -8.16
C ALA A 27 -12.36 -9.71 -8.52
N ALA A 28 -13.33 -10.08 -7.68
CA ALA A 28 -14.25 -11.18 -7.95
C ALA A 28 -15.16 -10.91 -9.16
N GLN A 29 -15.74 -9.70 -9.25
CA GLN A 29 -16.57 -9.32 -10.40
C GLN A 29 -15.77 -9.22 -11.69
N ALA A 30 -14.55 -8.66 -11.62
CA ALA A 30 -13.64 -8.60 -12.76
C ALA A 30 -13.25 -10.00 -13.25
N GLY A 31 -12.94 -10.92 -12.33
CA GLY A 31 -12.66 -12.32 -12.65
C GLY A 31 -13.83 -13.05 -13.27
N ALA A 32 -15.06 -12.82 -12.77
CA ALA A 32 -16.27 -13.42 -13.34
C ALA A 32 -16.57 -12.90 -14.75
N THR A 33 -16.30 -11.62 -15.02
CA THR A 33 -16.66 -10.96 -16.29
C THR A 33 -15.58 -11.14 -17.37
N PHE A 34 -14.30 -11.07 -17.00
CA PHE A 34 -13.18 -11.04 -17.93
C PHE A 34 -12.23 -12.24 -17.78
N GLY A 35 -12.51 -13.16 -16.86
CA GLY A 35 -11.60 -14.25 -16.52
C GLY A 35 -10.26 -13.70 -16.02
N PHE A 36 -9.17 -14.24 -16.54
CA PHE A 36 -7.80 -13.84 -16.16
C PHE A 36 -7.21 -12.70 -16.99
N HIS A 37 -7.97 -12.08 -17.90
CA HIS A 37 -7.47 -11.02 -18.78
C HIS A 37 -7.05 -9.74 -18.04
N LEU A 38 -7.50 -9.53 -16.80
CA LEU A 38 -7.18 -8.35 -15.97
C LEU A 38 -6.01 -8.56 -15.01
N ILE A 39 -5.34 -9.72 -15.02
CA ILE A 39 -4.18 -9.98 -14.14
C ILE A 39 -3.08 -8.91 -14.32
N TRP A 40 -2.85 -8.46 -15.56
CA TRP A 40 -1.83 -7.44 -15.83
C TRP A 40 -2.11 -6.12 -15.10
N ALA A 41 -3.39 -5.76 -14.94
CA ALA A 41 -3.78 -4.55 -14.22
C ALA A 41 -3.50 -4.68 -12.72
N VAL A 42 -3.70 -5.87 -12.15
CA VAL A 42 -3.32 -6.17 -10.76
C VAL A 42 -1.82 -6.03 -10.58
N VAL A 43 -1.01 -6.59 -11.49
CA VAL A 43 0.45 -6.48 -11.45
C VAL A 43 0.90 -5.02 -11.54
N LEU A 44 0.34 -4.25 -12.47
CA LEU A 44 0.62 -2.82 -12.60
C LEU A 44 0.26 -2.05 -11.31
N GLY A 45 -0.92 -2.32 -10.74
CA GLY A 45 -1.34 -1.74 -9.47
C GLY A 45 -0.39 -2.07 -8.32
N THR A 46 0.07 -3.32 -8.24
CA THR A 46 1.09 -3.74 -7.26
C THR A 46 2.38 -2.94 -7.43
N PHE A 47 2.88 -2.75 -8.66
CA PHE A 47 4.06 -1.92 -8.89
C PHE A 47 3.86 -0.48 -8.41
N CYS A 48 2.73 0.15 -8.73
CA CYS A 48 2.41 1.50 -8.27
C CYS A 48 2.41 1.61 -6.73
N ILE A 49 1.83 0.62 -6.04
CA ILE A 49 1.80 0.60 -4.57
C ILE A 49 3.21 0.42 -4.00
N ILE A 50 4.04 -0.46 -4.58
CA ILE A 50 5.43 -0.65 -4.14
C ILE A 50 6.19 0.68 -4.17
N PHE A 51 6.07 1.45 -5.26
CA PHE A 51 6.72 2.76 -5.35
C PHE A 51 6.19 3.74 -4.29
N LEU A 52 4.87 3.80 -4.11
CA LEU A 52 4.27 4.69 -3.13
C LEU A 52 4.71 4.37 -1.70
N VAL A 53 4.70 3.09 -1.33
CA VAL A 53 5.09 2.63 0.00
C VAL A 53 6.60 2.82 0.23
N GLU A 54 7.44 2.62 -0.78
CA GLU A 54 8.88 2.92 -0.68
C GLU A 54 9.11 4.41 -0.41
N MET A 55 8.46 5.29 -1.19
CA MET A 55 8.59 6.74 -0.99
C MET A 55 8.08 7.18 0.39
N ALA A 56 6.93 6.63 0.82
CA ALA A 56 6.36 6.89 2.14
C ALA A 56 7.27 6.43 3.27
N GLY A 57 7.81 5.21 3.17
CA GLY A 57 8.74 4.64 4.14
C GLY A 57 10.06 5.41 4.19
N ARG A 58 10.62 5.76 3.03
CA ARG A 58 11.84 6.57 2.93
C ARG A 58 11.63 7.96 3.51
N PHE A 59 10.48 8.58 3.26
CA PHE A 59 10.13 9.86 3.85
C PHE A 59 10.15 9.76 5.38
N ALA A 60 9.40 8.82 5.96
CA ALA A 60 9.33 8.66 7.42
C ALA A 60 10.69 8.32 8.04
N ALA A 61 11.49 7.49 7.39
CA ALA A 61 12.83 7.10 7.86
C ALA A 61 13.80 8.29 7.89
N VAL A 62 13.77 9.17 6.88
CA VAL A 62 14.70 10.29 6.76
C VAL A 62 14.22 11.53 7.53
N SER A 63 12.93 11.87 7.44
CA SER A 63 12.38 13.07 8.06
C SER A 63 12.12 12.91 9.55
N GLN A 64 12.03 11.67 10.06
CA GLN A 64 11.56 11.34 11.42
C GLN A 64 10.14 11.87 11.72
N HIS A 65 9.38 12.22 10.69
CA HIS A 65 8.00 12.67 10.78
C HIS A 65 7.09 11.71 10.00
N THR A 66 5.86 11.52 10.48
CA THR A 66 4.84 10.86 9.67
C THR A 66 4.50 11.74 8.47
N ILE A 67 3.94 11.18 7.40
CA ILE A 67 3.51 11.98 6.23
C ILE A 67 2.51 13.04 6.67
N ALA A 68 1.58 12.70 7.57
CA ALA A 68 0.61 13.63 8.10
C ALA A 68 1.28 14.78 8.87
N ASP A 69 2.22 14.49 9.76
CA ASP A 69 2.95 15.53 10.50
C ASP A 69 3.80 16.39 9.58
N GLY A 70 4.49 15.80 8.60
CA GLY A 70 5.30 16.54 7.64
C GLY A 70 4.48 17.46 6.74
N ILE A 71 3.25 17.06 6.39
CA ILE A 71 2.29 17.94 5.71
C ILE A 71 1.87 19.07 6.65
N ARG A 72 1.52 18.75 7.89
CA ARG A 72 1.08 19.73 8.89
C ARG A 72 2.16 20.77 9.18
N GLU A 73 3.40 20.37 9.36
CA GLU A 73 4.50 21.29 9.61
C GLU A 73 4.81 22.21 8.42
N ARG A 74 4.66 21.72 7.18
CA ARG A 74 4.88 22.53 5.97
C ARG A 74 3.71 23.41 5.57
N PHE A 75 2.48 22.98 5.84
CA PHE A 75 1.27 23.58 5.28
C PHE A 75 0.20 23.98 6.31
N GLY A 76 0.37 23.68 7.60
CA GLY A 76 -0.50 24.11 8.70
C GLY A 76 -0.86 22.99 9.67
#